data_AF-A0A1H3ANR8-F1
#
_entry.id   AF-A0A1H3ANR8-F1
#
_cell.length_a   1.000
_cell.length_b   1.000
_cell.length_c   1.000
_cell.angle_alpha   90.00
_cell.angle_beta   90.00
_cell.angle_gamma   90.00
#
_symmetry.space_group_name_H-M   'P 1'
#
loop_
_entity.id
_entity.type
_entity.pdbx_description
1 polymer ?
#
loop_
_entity_poly.entity_id
_entity_poly.type
_entity_poly.pdbx_seq_one_letter_code
_entity_poly.pdbx_strand_id
1 'polypeptide(L)'
;MTETHPPYPVRVDASMDAPLSRWLWLVKWILLIPHYVVLAFLWTAFVVLTVVAWFAILITGRYPRALFDFNLGVLRWSWRVHYYGYSALGTDRYPPFTLADVPDYPARLDVPYPERLSRGLVLVKSWLLAIPHWLVLAVFAGGGIWISTGTADDVRWDSSWGAGGLIGLLALIVGIVLLFTGRYPAPLYDFILGMDRWVLRVAAYVALMTDRYPPFRLDLGGADPGTRPVGPAGPPPVSPAAATSAPGAPVPQPPHHRTPERWTAGRVVAVVAGAVLLLAATGPIVGGAALAWADTSQRDDGYVWSVTDDLSTAGSALTVDDITLDTAGDEWVVDEFIGDVRVEATAADPGTSLFIGVARSADADRYLAGVGHGRVGELGSDGGLGVTDEISGGAPAALHRDEDVWVAQTEGTGTQTLQWTPSDGDWTVVVMRADGAAGVDVDARAGVTVPALPWIWSGLLVVGAVLALVGALLVALAVREARSGPAGPVYQPYGPPPAPAAGPSAAPPAPPAPRPAPADAPQAGTTPGTER
;
A
#
# COMPACT_ATOMS: atom_id res chain seq x y z
N MET A 1 22.85 37.53 10.18
CA MET A 1 21.60 37.38 9.41
C MET A 1 20.88 36.16 9.96
N THR A 2 19.81 36.34 10.73
CA THR A 2 18.96 35.25 11.20
C THR A 2 17.94 34.95 10.11
N GLU A 3 18.18 33.92 9.30
CA GLU A 3 17.17 33.44 8.36
C GLU A 3 16.00 32.84 9.15
N THR A 4 14.93 33.60 9.33
CA THR A 4 13.66 33.09 9.83
C THR A 4 13.01 32.25 8.74
N HIS A 5 13.43 30.99 8.63
CA HIS A 5 12.77 30.00 7.80
C HIS A 5 11.33 29.79 8.29
N PRO A 6 10.32 29.81 7.42
CA PRO A 6 8.96 29.49 7.82
C PRO A 6 8.92 28.06 8.38
N PRO A 7 8.19 27.83 9.49
CA PRO A 7 8.13 26.52 10.14
C PRO A 7 7.57 25.47 9.18
N TYR A 8 8.11 24.25 9.26
CA TYR A 8 7.65 23.13 8.45
C TYR A 8 6.20 22.77 8.84
N PRO A 9 5.32 22.42 7.89
CA PRO A 9 3.89 22.26 8.18
C PRO A 9 3.58 21.11 9.15
N VAL A 10 4.33 20.00 9.08
CA VAL A 10 4.16 18.86 10.00
C VAL A 10 4.88 19.15 11.31
N ARG A 11 4.11 19.26 12.40
CA ARG A 11 4.60 19.55 13.74
C ARG A 11 4.57 18.28 14.60
N VAL A 12 5.71 17.93 15.16
CA VAL A 12 5.86 16.76 16.04
C VAL A 12 6.43 17.21 17.37
N ASP A 13 5.59 17.21 18.39
CA ASP A 13 5.95 17.58 19.75
C ASP A 13 6.00 16.33 20.65
N ALA A 14 7.01 16.29 21.52
CA ALA A 14 7.08 15.32 22.60
C ALA A 14 7.61 15.95 23.90
N SER A 15 6.88 15.78 24.99
CA SER A 15 7.32 16.14 26.34
C SER A 15 7.72 14.90 27.13
N MET A 16 8.89 14.94 27.78
CA MET A 16 9.30 13.88 28.71
C MET A 16 8.38 13.86 29.95
N ASP A 17 7.77 12.72 30.22
CA ASP A 17 7.09 12.46 31.49
C ASP A 17 8.07 11.77 32.46
N ALA A 18 8.74 12.56 33.31
CA ALA A 18 9.65 12.03 34.34
C ALA A 18 8.91 11.88 35.70
N PRO A 19 9.20 10.82 36.50
CA PRO A 19 10.22 9.79 36.29
C PRO A 19 9.71 8.56 35.50
N LEU A 20 10.55 8.07 34.59
CA LEU A 20 10.35 6.79 33.89
C LEU A 20 10.76 5.62 34.80
N SER A 21 10.01 4.53 34.72
CA SER A 21 10.24 3.32 35.50
C SER A 21 11.38 2.47 34.94
N ARG A 22 12.19 1.94 35.85
CA ARG A 22 13.44 1.24 35.54
C ARG A 22 13.25 -0.13 34.88
N TRP A 23 12.11 -0.76 35.13
CA TRP A 23 11.83 -2.16 34.78
C TRP A 23 10.69 -2.34 33.78
N LEU A 24 9.80 -1.36 33.67
CA LEU A 24 8.56 -1.51 32.90
C LEU A 24 8.84 -1.65 31.39
N TRP A 25 9.95 -1.06 30.90
CA TRP A 25 10.37 -1.20 29.51
C TRP A 25 10.48 -2.66 29.05
N LEU A 26 10.83 -3.61 29.93
CA LEU A 26 10.89 -5.06 29.62
C LEU A 26 9.52 -5.70 29.33
N VAL A 27 8.43 -5.10 29.82
CA VAL A 27 7.06 -5.63 29.72
C VAL A 27 6.22 -4.84 28.71
N LYS A 28 6.64 -3.63 28.33
CA LYS A 28 5.89 -2.75 27.42
C LYS A 28 5.57 -3.42 26.08
N TRP A 29 6.42 -4.30 25.54
CA TRP A 29 6.14 -4.97 24.27
C TRP A 29 4.86 -5.83 24.35
N ILE A 30 4.61 -6.52 25.48
CA ILE A 30 3.41 -7.33 25.66
C ILE A 30 2.16 -6.44 25.63
N LEU A 31 2.22 -5.30 26.32
CA LEU A 31 1.12 -4.32 26.37
C LEU A 31 0.84 -3.67 25.01
N LEU A 32 1.80 -3.69 24.09
CA LEU A 32 1.66 -3.16 22.73
C LEU A 32 1.09 -4.17 21.73
N ILE A 33 1.01 -5.47 22.05
CA ILE A 33 0.46 -6.49 21.15
C ILE A 33 -0.95 -6.10 20.66
N PRO A 34 -1.90 -5.68 21.52
CA PRO A 34 -3.23 -5.28 21.06
C PRO A 34 -3.20 -4.04 20.15
N HIS A 35 -2.28 -3.10 20.40
CA HIS A 35 -2.10 -1.92 19.55
C HIS A 35 -1.58 -2.30 18.17
N TYR A 36 -0.59 -3.19 18.09
CA TYR A 36 -0.02 -3.63 16.82
C TYR A 36 -1.03 -4.38 15.97
N VAL A 37 -1.86 -5.23 16.57
CA VAL A 37 -2.94 -5.92 15.86
C VAL A 37 -3.91 -4.91 15.23
N VAL A 38 -4.41 -3.94 16.00
CA VAL A 38 -5.35 -2.94 15.45
C VAL A 38 -4.68 -2.02 14.44
N LEU A 39 -3.45 -1.57 14.71
CA LEU A 39 -2.70 -0.73 13.80
C LEU A 39 -2.40 -1.45 12.47
N ALA A 40 -2.12 -2.76 12.47
CA ALA A 40 -1.89 -3.50 11.23
C ALA A 40 -3.08 -3.35 10.27
N PHE A 41 -4.30 -3.55 10.77
CA PHE A 41 -5.52 -3.35 9.99
C PHE A 41 -5.75 -1.89 9.57
N LEU A 42 -5.44 -0.93 10.45
CA LEU A 42 -5.56 0.50 10.12
C LEU A 42 -4.54 0.95 9.06
N TRP A 43 -3.34 0.40 9.07
CA TRP A 43 -2.32 0.66 8.07
C TRP A 43 -2.70 0.07 6.72
N THR A 44 -3.34 -1.09 6.69
CA THR A 44 -3.97 -1.62 5.46
C THR A 44 -4.97 -0.62 4.87
N ALA A 45 -5.87 -0.07 5.70
CA ALA A 45 -6.79 0.97 5.27
C ALA A 45 -6.06 2.25 4.82
N PHE A 46 -5.07 2.70 5.57
CA PHE A 46 -4.28 3.89 5.26
C PHE A 46 -3.65 3.83 3.86
N VAL A 47 -3.07 2.69 3.49
CA VAL A 47 -2.46 2.49 2.16
C VAL A 47 -3.52 2.60 1.06
N VAL A 48 -4.62 1.86 1.18
CA VAL A 48 -5.71 1.88 0.19
C VAL A 48 -6.30 3.29 0.06
N LEU A 49 -6.56 3.96 1.18
CA LEU A 49 -7.10 5.32 1.17
C LEU A 49 -6.11 6.36 0.63
N THR A 50 -4.80 6.13 0.78
CA THR A 50 -3.78 6.99 0.15
C THR A 50 -3.82 6.86 -1.37
N VAL A 51 -4.02 5.65 -1.90
CA VAL A 51 -4.24 5.43 -3.35
C VAL A 51 -5.53 6.12 -3.80
N VAL A 52 -6.62 5.98 -3.05
CA VAL A 52 -7.88 6.69 -3.35
C VAL A 52 -7.69 8.22 -3.31
N ALA A 53 -6.95 8.73 -2.32
CA ALA A 53 -6.62 10.15 -2.22
C ALA A 53 -5.75 10.62 -3.38
N TRP A 54 -4.81 9.80 -3.86
CA TRP A 54 -3.99 10.08 -5.03
C TRP A 54 -4.85 10.35 -6.27
N PHE A 55 -5.82 9.46 -6.57
CA PHE A 55 -6.76 9.67 -7.69
C PHE A 55 -7.66 10.88 -7.45
N ALA A 56 -8.17 11.05 -6.22
CA ALA A 56 -9.01 12.20 -5.88
C ALA A 56 -8.27 13.54 -6.07
N ILE A 57 -7.00 13.62 -5.70
CA ILE A 57 -6.16 14.81 -5.89
C ILE A 57 -5.86 15.02 -7.37
N LEU A 58 -5.60 13.97 -8.14
CA LEU A 58 -5.35 14.07 -9.57
C LEU A 58 -6.56 14.68 -10.31
N ILE A 59 -7.78 14.25 -9.97
CA ILE A 59 -9.02 14.73 -10.59
C ILE A 59 -9.43 16.11 -10.05
N THR A 60 -9.41 16.30 -8.72
CA THR A 60 -10.02 17.48 -8.08
C THR A 60 -9.01 18.55 -7.66
N GLY A 61 -7.73 18.21 -7.52
CA GLY A 61 -6.68 19.05 -6.93
C GLY A 61 -6.80 19.23 -5.41
N ARG A 62 -7.65 18.45 -4.73
CA ARG A 62 -7.91 18.56 -3.28
C ARG A 62 -7.89 17.20 -2.60
N TYR A 63 -7.30 17.16 -1.40
CA TYR A 63 -7.35 15.98 -0.54
C TYR A 63 -8.73 15.87 0.12
N PRO A 64 -9.49 14.78 -0.03
CA PRO A 64 -10.77 14.65 0.67
C PRO A 64 -10.59 14.73 2.20
N ARG A 65 -11.21 15.72 2.87
CA ARG A 65 -11.07 15.96 4.32
C ARG A 65 -11.25 14.71 5.20
N ALA A 66 -12.27 13.91 4.91
CA ALA A 66 -12.52 12.69 5.69
C ALA A 66 -11.34 11.70 5.62
N LEU A 67 -10.74 11.50 4.44
CA LEU A 67 -9.57 10.65 4.25
C LEU A 67 -8.34 11.22 4.97
N PHE A 68 -8.16 12.54 4.90
CA PHE A 68 -7.09 13.24 5.60
C PHE A 68 -7.20 13.06 7.12
N ASP A 69 -8.40 13.25 7.68
CA ASP A 69 -8.65 13.12 9.12
C ASP A 69 -8.37 11.68 9.61
N PHE A 70 -8.77 10.67 8.82
CA PHE A 70 -8.48 9.27 9.12
C PHE A 70 -6.97 9.01 9.09
N ASN A 71 -6.30 9.37 8.00
CA ASN A 71 -4.88 9.14 7.81
C ASN A 71 -4.04 9.86 8.89
N LEU A 72 -4.37 11.12 9.20
CA LEU A 72 -3.77 11.85 10.31
C LEU A 72 -3.99 11.16 11.65
N GLY A 73 -5.19 10.62 11.87
CA GLY A 73 -5.50 9.87 13.08
C GLY A 73 -4.67 8.60 13.24
N VAL A 74 -4.45 7.85 12.15
CA VAL A 74 -3.59 6.66 12.14
C VAL A 74 -2.13 7.04 12.44
N LEU A 75 -1.63 8.14 11.87
CA LEU A 75 -0.28 8.64 12.16
C LEU A 75 -0.15 9.11 13.61
N ARG A 76 -1.14 9.83 14.15
CA ARG A 76 -1.17 10.27 15.55
C ARG A 76 -1.14 9.09 16.51
N TRP A 77 -1.93 8.04 16.23
CA TRP A 77 -1.96 6.86 17.08
C TRP A 77 -0.65 6.06 16.97
N SER A 78 -0.14 5.89 15.76
CA SER A 78 1.18 5.28 15.53
C SER A 78 2.28 6.02 16.30
N TRP A 79 2.27 7.36 16.29
CA TRP A 79 3.22 8.18 17.04
C TRP A 79 3.13 7.92 18.55
N ARG A 80 1.92 7.88 19.13
CA ARG A 80 1.74 7.59 20.57
C ARG A 80 2.26 6.20 20.96
N VAL A 81 2.02 5.20 20.11
CA VAL A 81 2.50 3.82 20.31
C VAL A 81 4.02 3.75 20.20
N HIS A 82 4.60 4.42 19.20
CA HIS A 82 6.05 4.51 19.01
C HIS A 82 6.74 5.20 20.19
N TYR A 83 6.16 6.30 20.68
CA TYR A 83 6.68 7.07 21.80
C TYR A 83 6.67 6.29 23.13
N TYR A 84 5.65 5.47 23.36
CA TYR A 84 5.58 4.58 24.52
C TYR A 84 6.50 3.36 24.39
N GLY A 85 6.59 2.79 23.19
CA GLY A 85 7.27 1.53 22.89
C GLY A 85 8.78 1.65 22.75
N TYR A 86 9.39 0.58 22.24
CA TYR A 86 10.84 0.42 22.15
C TYR A 86 11.52 1.44 21.27
N SER A 87 10.80 2.08 20.35
CA SER A 87 11.41 3.00 19.42
C SER A 87 11.77 4.36 20.03
N ALA A 88 11.10 4.78 21.13
CA ALA A 88 11.50 5.99 21.87
C ALA A 88 11.59 5.82 23.39
N LEU A 89 10.81 4.92 24.01
CA LEU A 89 10.74 4.74 25.48
C LEU A 89 10.53 6.06 26.25
N GLY A 90 9.77 7.00 25.67
CA GLY A 90 9.65 8.38 26.14
C GLY A 90 8.56 8.62 27.20
N THR A 91 7.62 7.69 27.38
CA THR A 91 6.58 7.78 28.42
C THR A 91 6.19 6.40 28.95
N ASP A 92 5.75 6.35 30.21
CA ASP A 92 5.12 5.17 30.82
C ASP A 92 3.59 5.21 30.77
N ARG A 93 3.00 6.29 30.24
CA ARG A 93 1.56 6.40 30.08
C ARG A 93 1.09 5.53 28.92
N TYR A 94 0.20 4.58 29.19
CA TYR A 94 -0.32 3.67 28.16
C TYR A 94 -1.09 4.42 27.05
N PRO A 95 -0.81 4.15 25.75
CA PRO A 95 -1.46 4.86 24.65
C PRO A 95 -2.97 4.58 24.54
N PRO A 96 -3.83 5.61 24.50
CA PRO A 96 -5.27 5.40 24.30
C PRO A 96 -5.59 4.89 22.87
N PHE A 97 -6.58 3.99 22.76
CA PHE A 97 -7.11 3.46 21.49
C PHE A 97 -8.02 4.47 20.81
N THR A 98 -7.44 5.53 20.28
CA THR A 98 -8.18 6.60 19.58
C THR A 98 -7.41 7.12 18.39
N LEU A 99 -8.11 7.56 17.36
CA LEU A 99 -7.57 8.30 16.23
C LEU A 99 -7.58 9.81 16.48
N ALA A 100 -8.31 10.27 17.50
CA ALA A 100 -8.41 11.68 17.84
C ALA A 100 -7.08 12.23 18.37
N ASP A 101 -6.98 13.56 18.37
CA ASP A 101 -5.96 14.24 19.13
C ASP A 101 -6.26 14.11 20.63
N VAL A 102 -5.21 13.96 21.44
CA VAL A 102 -5.30 13.83 22.90
C VAL A 102 -4.41 14.91 23.50
N PRO A 103 -4.97 16.09 23.83
CA PRO A 103 -4.17 17.26 24.20
C PRO A 103 -3.23 17.04 25.40
N ASP A 104 -3.65 16.19 26.34
CA ASP A 104 -2.93 15.91 27.58
C ASP A 104 -1.94 14.74 27.47
N TYR A 105 -1.75 14.16 26.28
CA TYR A 105 -0.79 13.07 26.05
C TYR A 105 0.57 13.64 25.63
N PRO A 106 1.71 13.09 26.12
CA PRO A 106 3.03 13.66 25.92
C PRO A 106 3.50 13.70 24.46
N ALA A 107 2.97 12.83 23.60
CA ALA A 107 3.33 12.73 22.18
C ALA A 107 2.20 13.28 21.28
N ARG A 108 2.47 14.38 20.57
CA ARG A 108 1.51 15.05 19.68
C ARG A 108 2.03 15.19 18.26
N LEU A 109 1.13 15.00 17.31
CA LEU A 109 1.37 15.17 15.87
C LEU A 109 0.25 16.03 15.29
N ASP A 110 0.62 17.16 14.71
CA ASP A 110 -0.29 18.06 14.03
C ASP A 110 0.16 18.31 12.59
N VAL A 111 -0.78 18.19 11.66
CA VAL A 111 -0.56 18.44 10.24
C VAL A 111 -1.70 19.32 9.75
N PRO A 112 -1.42 20.56 9.33
CA PRO A 112 -2.45 21.45 8.82
C PRO A 112 -3.01 20.89 7.51
N TYR A 113 -4.33 20.98 7.35
CA TYR A 113 -4.99 20.52 6.13
C TYR A 113 -4.55 21.37 4.92
N PRO A 114 -3.98 20.77 3.85
CA PRO A 114 -3.58 21.51 2.66
C PRO A 114 -4.82 21.87 1.82
N GLU A 115 -5.08 23.17 1.62
CA GLU A 115 -6.26 23.63 0.88
C GLU A 115 -6.21 23.31 -0.61
N ARG A 116 -4.99 23.24 -1.18
CA ARG A 116 -4.73 22.88 -2.58
C ARG A 116 -3.43 22.09 -2.67
N LEU A 117 -3.44 21.03 -3.48
CA LEU A 117 -2.26 20.21 -3.80
C LEU A 117 -1.98 20.25 -5.30
N SER A 118 -0.70 20.13 -5.67
CA SER A 118 -0.23 20.21 -7.04
C SER A 118 -0.61 18.97 -7.88
N ARG A 119 -1.51 19.11 -8.88
CA ARG A 119 -2.13 17.99 -9.63
C ARG A 119 -1.15 17.05 -10.34
N GLY A 120 -0.21 17.61 -11.13
CA GLY A 120 0.74 16.83 -11.94
C GLY A 120 1.99 16.38 -11.17
N LEU A 121 2.30 17.06 -10.07
CA LEU A 121 3.48 16.74 -9.25
C LEU A 121 3.26 15.47 -8.44
N VAL A 122 2.03 15.12 -8.07
CA VAL A 122 1.66 13.91 -7.32
C VAL A 122 2.11 12.60 -8.00
N LEU A 123 2.28 12.58 -9.33
CA LEU A 123 2.67 11.37 -10.08
C LEU A 123 4.16 11.01 -9.93
N VAL A 124 5.03 12.02 -9.94
CA VAL A 124 6.50 11.86 -9.87
C VAL A 124 6.99 12.00 -8.43
N LYS A 125 6.37 12.90 -7.66
CA LYS A 125 6.80 13.28 -6.32
C LYS A 125 6.55 12.20 -5.26
N SER A 126 5.50 11.40 -5.42
CA SER A 126 5.00 10.49 -4.39
C SER A 126 5.91 9.29 -4.14
N TRP A 127 6.58 8.77 -5.18
CA TRP A 127 7.47 7.61 -5.06
C TRP A 127 8.91 7.96 -5.47
N LEU A 128 9.16 8.69 -6.56
CA LEU A 128 10.52 8.97 -7.03
C LEU A 128 11.31 9.83 -6.04
N LEU A 129 10.69 10.90 -5.53
CA LEU A 129 11.31 11.79 -4.53
C LEU A 129 11.35 11.16 -3.14
N ALA A 130 10.60 10.08 -2.89
CA ALA A 130 10.65 9.35 -1.62
C ALA A 130 11.82 8.35 -1.57
N ILE A 131 12.36 7.93 -2.72
CA ILE A 131 13.46 6.95 -2.81
C ILE A 131 14.65 7.32 -1.92
N PRO A 132 15.18 8.56 -1.94
CA PRO A 132 16.29 8.93 -1.06
C PRO A 132 15.97 8.75 0.43
N HIS A 133 14.74 9.07 0.85
CA HIS A 133 14.31 8.88 2.23
C HIS A 133 14.11 7.40 2.57
N TRP A 134 13.56 6.60 1.65
CA TRP A 134 13.39 5.16 1.83
C TRP A 134 14.73 4.44 1.96
N LEU A 135 15.75 4.85 1.20
CA LEU A 135 17.11 4.31 1.33
C LEU A 135 17.68 4.59 2.71
N VAL A 136 17.53 5.83 3.20
CA VAL A 136 17.98 6.22 4.54
C VAL A 136 17.20 5.48 5.64
N LEU A 137 15.88 5.35 5.50
CA LEU A 137 15.03 4.57 6.41
C LEU A 137 15.42 3.10 6.44
N ALA A 138 15.70 2.50 5.28
CA ALA A 138 16.13 1.10 5.18
C ALA A 138 17.45 0.88 5.92
N VAL A 139 18.40 1.82 5.85
CA VAL A 139 19.65 1.76 6.62
C VAL A 139 19.40 1.87 8.13
N PHE A 140 18.55 2.81 8.57
CA PHE A 140 18.25 3.00 9.99
C PHE A 140 17.44 1.85 10.61
N ALA A 141 16.47 1.31 9.89
CA ALA A 141 15.60 0.24 10.35
C ALA A 141 16.22 -1.16 10.17
N GLY A 142 16.95 -1.39 9.07
CA GLY A 142 17.45 -2.71 8.68
C GLY A 142 18.96 -2.92 8.84
N GLY A 143 19.73 -1.90 9.23
CA GLY A 143 21.14 -2.07 9.58
C GLY A 143 22.00 -2.75 8.51
N GLY A 144 22.03 -2.24 7.27
CA GLY A 144 23.11 -2.52 6.29
C GLY A 144 23.36 -3.97 5.82
N ILE A 145 22.65 -4.99 6.34
CA ILE A 145 22.86 -6.41 5.97
C ILE A 145 22.31 -6.75 4.58
N TRP A 146 21.56 -5.85 3.93
CA TRP A 146 21.19 -5.97 2.50
C TRP A 146 22.37 -5.74 1.52
N ILE A 147 23.52 -5.23 1.98
CA ILE A 147 24.68 -4.91 1.12
C ILE A 147 25.82 -5.95 1.29
N SER A 148 25.66 -6.99 2.13
CA SER A 148 26.60 -8.13 2.16
C SER A 148 26.07 -9.29 1.32
N THR A 149 26.64 -9.41 0.12
CA THR A 149 26.57 -10.51 -0.85
C THR A 149 26.31 -11.92 -0.28
N GLY A 150 25.11 -12.43 -0.50
CA GLY A 150 24.86 -13.85 -0.76
C GLY A 150 24.72 -14.07 -2.27
N THR A 151 25.23 -15.18 -2.79
CA THR A 151 25.19 -15.56 -4.21
C THR A 151 23.75 -15.76 -4.71
N ALA A 152 23.54 -15.49 -6.00
CA ALA A 152 22.28 -15.12 -6.66
C ALA A 152 21.12 -16.13 -6.68
N ASP A 153 21.19 -17.27 -5.98
CA ASP A 153 20.22 -18.36 -6.16
C ASP A 153 19.21 -18.56 -5.02
N ASP A 154 19.36 -17.84 -3.90
CA ASP A 154 18.39 -17.91 -2.80
C ASP A 154 18.04 -16.50 -2.29
N VAL A 155 17.11 -15.81 -2.96
CA VAL A 155 16.39 -14.69 -2.34
C VAL A 155 15.39 -15.26 -1.35
N ARG A 156 15.91 -15.76 -0.23
CA ARG A 156 15.11 -16.13 0.93
C ARG A 156 14.59 -14.82 1.53
N TRP A 157 13.27 -14.67 1.63
CA TRP A 157 12.64 -13.59 2.40
C TRP A 157 12.93 -13.82 3.89
N ASP A 158 14.16 -13.49 4.31
CA ASP A 158 14.56 -13.58 5.71
C ASP A 158 13.71 -12.60 6.54
N SER A 159 13.16 -13.13 7.63
CA SER A 159 12.30 -12.46 8.60
C SER A 159 13.10 -11.53 9.53
N SER A 160 14.23 -10.99 9.09
CA SER A 160 15.17 -10.20 9.91
C SER A 160 14.74 -8.74 10.15
N TRP A 161 13.43 -8.45 10.08
CA TRP A 161 12.87 -7.20 10.62
C TRP A 161 13.03 -7.08 12.14
N GLY A 162 13.37 -8.16 12.85
CA GLY A 162 13.42 -8.21 14.32
C GLY A 162 14.76 -7.86 14.98
N ALA A 163 15.89 -7.80 14.27
CA ALA A 163 17.19 -7.63 14.93
C ALA A 163 18.23 -6.93 14.04
N GLY A 164 18.46 -5.62 14.24
CA GLY A 164 19.75 -5.02 13.88
C GLY A 164 19.82 -3.60 13.31
N GLY A 165 18.73 -2.81 13.24
CA GLY A 165 18.83 -1.39 12.87
C GLY A 165 19.39 -0.50 13.99
N LEU A 166 19.91 0.69 13.64
CA LEU A 166 20.35 1.72 14.61
C LEU A 166 19.25 1.99 15.66
N ILE A 167 17.98 1.95 15.25
CA ILE A 167 16.83 2.16 16.12
C ILE A 167 16.77 1.11 17.24
N GLY A 168 16.94 -0.18 16.93
CA GLY A 168 16.93 -1.26 17.92
C GLY A 168 18.14 -1.20 18.86
N LEU A 169 19.31 -0.81 18.33
CA LEU A 169 20.51 -0.59 19.14
C LEU A 169 20.34 0.58 20.12
N LEU A 170 19.82 1.71 19.65
CA LEU A 170 19.56 2.88 20.49
C LEU A 170 18.53 2.58 21.57
N ALA A 171 17.45 1.86 21.23
CA ALA A 171 16.45 1.38 22.18
C ALA A 171 17.06 0.51 23.29
N LEU A 172 17.94 -0.42 22.91
CA LEU A 172 18.65 -1.29 23.86
C LEU A 172 19.57 -0.47 24.78
N ILE A 173 20.36 0.46 24.22
CA ILE A 173 21.24 1.34 24.99
C ILE A 173 20.43 2.18 25.98
N VAL A 174 19.32 2.78 25.54
CA VAL A 174 18.40 3.54 26.39
C VAL A 174 17.83 2.66 27.50
N GLY A 175 17.35 1.45 27.18
CA GLY A 175 16.83 0.49 28.15
C GLY A 175 17.86 0.10 29.21
N ILE A 176 19.11 -0.19 28.80
CA ILE A 176 20.23 -0.48 29.70
C ILE A 176 20.54 0.72 30.59
N VAL A 177 20.62 1.93 30.03
CA VAL A 177 20.90 3.13 30.84
C VAL A 177 19.76 3.41 31.81
N LEU A 178 18.50 3.28 31.40
CA LEU A 178 17.33 3.40 32.29
C LEU A 178 17.34 2.36 33.40
N LEU A 179 17.75 1.13 33.12
CA LEU A 179 17.87 0.06 34.10
C LEU A 179 18.83 0.45 35.23
N PHE A 180 20.04 0.89 34.88
CA PHE A 180 21.09 1.21 35.86
C PHE A 180 20.92 2.60 36.50
N THR A 181 20.51 3.61 35.75
CA THR A 181 20.52 5.02 36.20
C THR A 181 19.14 5.57 36.54
N GLY A 182 18.06 4.95 36.05
CA GLY A 182 16.70 5.49 36.16
C GLY A 182 16.50 6.83 35.46
N ARG A 183 17.44 7.25 34.60
CA ARG A 183 17.40 8.53 33.88
C ARG A 183 17.58 8.30 32.39
N TYR A 184 16.75 8.95 31.58
CA TYR A 184 16.88 8.93 30.13
C TYR A 184 17.99 9.89 29.69
N PRO A 185 19.00 9.46 28.91
CA PRO A 185 20.05 10.36 28.42
C PRO A 185 19.50 11.41 27.45
N ALA A 186 19.57 12.69 27.82
CA ALA A 186 19.03 13.79 27.00
C ALA A 186 19.57 13.82 25.55
N PRO A 187 20.88 13.58 25.27
CA PRO A 187 21.37 13.56 23.89
C PRO A 187 20.77 12.43 23.04
N LEU A 188 20.50 11.26 23.64
CA LEU A 188 19.87 10.14 22.94
C LEU A 188 18.39 10.43 22.68
N TYR A 189 17.69 11.03 23.65
CA TYR A 189 16.30 11.46 23.48
C TYR A 189 16.17 12.46 22.34
N ASP A 190 17.01 13.49 22.34
CA ASP A 190 16.98 14.56 21.34
C ASP A 190 17.24 14.01 19.93
N PHE A 191 18.14 13.03 19.81
CA PHE A 191 18.45 12.34 18.56
C PHE A 191 17.29 11.45 18.08
N ILE A 192 16.75 10.58 18.94
CA ILE A 192 15.64 9.68 18.61
C ILE A 192 14.42 10.49 18.18
N LEU A 193 14.10 11.54 18.93
CA LEU A 193 12.97 12.40 18.60
C LEU A 193 13.18 13.19 17.31
N GLY A 194 14.41 13.64 17.02
CA GLY A 194 14.74 14.27 15.75
C GLY A 194 14.58 13.33 14.56
N MET A 195 14.94 12.05 14.73
CA MET A 195 14.73 10.98 13.76
C MET A 195 13.24 10.71 13.55
N ASP A 196 12.47 10.49 14.61
CA ASP A 196 11.03 10.21 14.52
C ASP A 196 10.27 11.37 13.87
N ARG A 197 10.64 12.62 14.20
CA ARG A 197 10.11 13.82 13.55
C ARG A 197 10.40 13.82 12.06
N TRP A 198 11.62 13.47 11.65
CA TRP A 198 11.96 13.34 10.23
C TRP A 198 11.16 12.23 9.55
N VAL A 199 11.04 11.05 10.15
CA VAL A 199 10.23 9.93 9.61
C VAL A 199 8.77 10.33 9.44
N LEU A 200 8.16 10.99 10.43
CA LEU A 200 6.76 11.43 10.36
C LEU A 200 6.54 12.50 9.29
N ARG A 201 7.52 13.38 9.05
CA ARG A 201 7.48 14.33 7.93
C ARG A 201 7.52 13.63 6.58
N VAL A 202 8.36 12.59 6.45
CA VAL A 202 8.41 11.72 5.25
C VAL A 202 7.10 10.98 5.06
N ALA A 203 6.55 10.38 6.11
CA ALA A 203 5.27 9.68 6.07
C ALA A 203 4.14 10.59 5.61
N ALA A 204 4.04 11.80 6.17
CA ALA A 204 3.05 12.79 5.75
C ALA A 204 3.22 13.24 4.29
N TYR A 205 4.46 13.32 3.81
CA TYR A 205 4.75 13.66 2.40
C TYR A 205 4.35 12.53 1.43
N VAL A 206 4.74 11.29 1.72
CA VAL A 206 4.39 10.11 0.91
C VAL A 206 2.88 9.87 0.91
N ALA A 207 2.22 10.12 2.05
CA ALA A 207 0.77 10.08 2.19
C ALA A 207 0.03 11.26 1.54
N LEU A 208 0.74 12.14 0.82
CA LEU A 208 0.23 13.31 0.09
C LEU A 208 -0.42 14.37 0.98
N MET A 209 -0.11 14.38 2.27
CA MET A 209 -0.64 15.34 3.25
C MET A 209 0.11 16.67 3.21
N THR A 210 1.29 16.72 2.60
CA THR A 210 2.08 17.95 2.40
C THR A 210 2.77 17.94 1.05
N ASP A 211 2.77 19.09 0.38
CA ASP A 211 3.54 19.30 -0.84
C ASP A 211 4.99 19.75 -0.56
N ARG A 212 5.36 20.01 0.70
CA ARG A 212 6.71 20.49 1.02
C ARG A 212 7.65 19.31 1.22
N TYR A 213 8.68 19.19 0.39
CA TYR A 213 9.70 18.13 0.51
C TYR A 213 10.33 18.14 1.93
N PRO A 214 10.40 16.98 2.62
CA PRO A 214 10.99 16.90 3.95
C PRO A 214 12.49 17.21 3.93
N PRO A 215 12.98 18.17 4.74
CA PRO A 215 14.41 18.47 4.79
C PRO A 215 15.20 17.31 5.41
N PHE A 216 16.41 17.03 4.92
CA PHE A 216 17.36 16.08 5.53
C PHE A 216 18.03 16.67 6.77
N ARG A 217 17.22 16.99 7.78
CA ARG A 217 17.72 17.47 9.08
C ARG A 217 16.94 16.81 10.21
N LEU A 218 17.68 16.39 11.22
CA LEU A 218 17.15 15.91 12.48
C LEU A 218 16.99 17.15 13.36
N ASP A 219 15.79 17.75 13.35
CA ASP A 219 15.50 18.85 14.27
C ASP A 219 15.52 18.24 15.68
N LEU A 220 16.60 18.45 16.45
CA LEU A 220 16.80 17.84 17.76
C LEU A 220 15.90 18.49 18.82
N GLY A 221 15.51 17.71 19.84
CA GLY A 221 14.80 18.22 21.03
C GLY A 221 13.28 18.04 21.03
N GLY A 222 12.71 18.12 22.24
CA GLY A 222 11.31 17.86 22.61
C GLY A 222 10.24 18.57 21.78
N ALA A 223 10.34 19.90 21.69
CA ALA A 223 9.39 20.73 20.95
C ALA A 223 9.83 20.88 19.49
N ASP A 224 8.89 20.84 18.55
CA ASP A 224 9.22 21.19 17.16
C ASP A 224 9.64 22.67 17.11
N PRO A 225 10.69 23.05 16.36
CA PRO A 225 11.11 24.45 16.22
C PRO A 225 9.99 25.38 15.69
N GLY A 226 8.93 24.83 15.08
CA GLY A 226 7.73 25.58 14.70
C GLY A 226 6.68 25.75 15.80
N THR A 227 6.79 25.03 16.92
CA THR A 227 5.88 25.09 18.07
C THR A 227 6.37 26.19 19.02
N ARG A 228 5.78 27.38 18.94
CA ARG A 228 6.03 28.41 19.96
C ARG A 228 5.41 27.96 21.28
N PRO A 229 6.16 27.84 22.38
CA PRO A 229 5.57 27.71 23.70
C PRO A 229 4.75 28.99 23.96
N VAL A 230 3.48 28.85 24.28
CA VAL A 230 2.77 29.91 25.00
C VAL A 230 3.35 29.90 26.42
N GLY A 231 4.48 30.56 26.60
CA GLY A 231 4.97 30.91 27.93
C GLY A 231 3.96 31.84 28.61
N PRO A 232 3.92 31.90 29.95
CA PRO A 232 3.10 32.87 30.66
C PRO A 232 3.43 34.24 30.08
N ALA A 233 2.39 34.99 29.69
CA ALA A 233 2.54 36.29 29.05
C ALA A 233 3.63 37.10 29.77
N GLY A 234 4.80 37.21 29.14
CA GLY A 234 5.73 38.26 29.51
C GLY A 234 4.96 39.58 29.43
N PRO A 235 5.13 40.50 30.38
CA PRO A 235 4.36 41.73 30.39
C PRO A 235 4.48 42.38 29.00
N PRO A 236 3.36 42.75 28.37
CA PRO A 236 3.40 43.36 27.05
C PRO A 236 4.32 44.59 27.11
N PRO A 237 5.05 44.92 26.04
CA PRO A 237 5.79 46.17 25.98
C PRO A 237 4.80 47.29 26.30
N VAL A 238 5.04 47.97 27.42
CA VAL A 238 4.25 49.11 27.87
C VAL A 238 4.33 50.21 26.82
N SER A 239 3.32 50.29 25.96
CA SER A 239 2.96 51.52 25.27
C SER A 239 2.15 52.38 26.26
N PRO A 240 2.61 53.57 26.64
CA PRO A 240 1.89 54.41 27.59
C PRO A 240 0.81 55.19 26.85
N ALA A 241 -0.41 54.67 26.78
CA ALA A 241 -1.62 55.48 26.72
C ALA A 241 -2.89 54.62 26.81
N ALA A 242 -3.82 55.09 27.65
CA ALA A 242 -5.22 54.68 27.82
C ALA A 242 -5.51 53.67 28.96
N ALA A 243 -5.50 54.22 30.17
CA ALA A 243 -6.34 53.72 31.26
C ALA A 243 -7.82 53.87 30.88
N THR A 244 -8.62 52.81 31.04
CA THR A 244 -9.75 52.69 31.98
C THR A 244 -10.52 51.41 31.60
N SER A 245 -10.43 50.35 32.40
CA SER A 245 -11.33 49.20 32.31
C SER A 245 -11.91 48.90 33.69
N ALA A 246 -13.25 48.92 33.75
CA ALA A 246 -14.04 48.61 34.92
C ALA A 246 -13.91 47.13 35.33
N PRO A 247 -13.99 46.79 36.64
CA PRO A 247 -13.94 45.41 37.09
C PRO A 247 -15.31 44.74 36.93
N GLY A 248 -15.38 43.64 36.17
CA GLY A 248 -16.58 42.78 36.16
C GLY A 248 -17.00 42.13 34.83
N ALA A 249 -16.24 42.25 33.75
CA ALA A 249 -16.55 41.49 32.53
C ALA A 249 -16.02 40.05 32.66
N PRO A 250 -16.83 39.00 32.47
CA PRO A 250 -16.32 37.64 32.40
C PRO A 250 -15.36 37.56 31.21
N VAL A 251 -14.12 37.12 31.47
CA VAL A 251 -13.11 36.88 30.45
C VAL A 251 -13.73 35.93 29.42
N PRO A 252 -13.79 36.29 28.12
CA PRO A 252 -14.20 35.36 27.09
C PRO A 252 -13.20 34.22 27.10
N GLN A 253 -13.61 33.06 27.63
CA GLN A 253 -12.84 31.84 27.45
C GLN A 253 -12.68 31.64 25.94
N PRO A 254 -11.46 31.38 25.42
CA PRO A 254 -11.30 31.06 24.01
C PRO A 254 -12.22 29.88 23.71
N PRO A 255 -12.97 29.90 22.59
CA PRO A 255 -13.91 28.84 22.29
C PRO A 255 -13.16 27.52 22.31
N HIS A 256 -13.53 26.63 23.23
CA HIS A 256 -13.10 25.25 23.17
C HIS A 256 -13.52 24.75 21.78
N HIS A 257 -12.57 24.60 20.87
CA HIS A 257 -12.79 23.86 19.65
C HIS A 257 -13.02 22.41 20.07
N ARG A 258 -14.26 22.06 20.44
CA ARG A 258 -14.72 20.68 20.38
C ARG A 258 -14.67 20.34 18.89
N THR A 259 -13.58 19.73 18.46
CA THR A 259 -13.48 19.13 17.13
C THR A 259 -14.61 18.11 17.03
N PRO A 260 -15.54 18.27 16.07
CA PRO A 260 -16.63 17.33 15.93
C PRO A 260 -16.02 15.96 15.60
N GLU A 261 -16.33 14.98 16.42
CA GLU A 261 -15.87 13.60 16.32
C GLU A 261 -16.43 13.01 15.02
N ARG A 262 -15.60 12.98 13.96
CA ARG A 262 -16.00 12.60 12.59
C ARG A 262 -15.91 11.09 12.31
N TRP A 263 -15.14 10.36 13.11
CA TRP A 263 -14.85 8.93 12.92
C TRP A 263 -15.25 8.12 14.16
N THR A 264 -16.36 7.38 14.05
CA THR A 264 -16.78 6.41 15.08
C THR A 264 -16.07 5.08 14.84
N ALA A 265 -15.96 4.24 15.89
CA ALA A 265 -15.37 2.91 15.79
C ALA A 265 -16.01 2.07 14.66
N GLY A 266 -17.34 2.12 14.51
CA GLY A 266 -18.04 1.43 13.43
C GLY A 266 -17.63 1.89 12.02
N ARG A 267 -17.40 3.20 11.82
CA ARG A 267 -16.94 3.74 10.53
C ARG A 267 -15.50 3.30 10.22
N VAL A 268 -14.65 3.29 11.24
CA VAL A 268 -13.26 2.81 11.13
C VAL A 268 -13.26 1.33 10.72
N VAL A 269 -14.06 0.49 11.38
CA VAL A 269 -14.20 -0.93 11.03
C VAL A 269 -14.71 -1.12 9.61
N ALA A 270 -15.72 -0.35 9.18
CA ALA A 270 -16.23 -0.42 7.80
C ALA A 270 -15.17 -0.06 6.75
N VAL A 271 -14.37 0.98 7.00
CA VAL A 271 -13.25 1.38 6.12
C VAL A 271 -12.18 0.30 6.07
N VAL A 272 -11.81 -0.26 7.22
CA VAL A 272 -10.83 -1.35 7.31
C VAL A 272 -11.31 -2.58 6.54
N ALA A 273 -12.54 -3.03 6.79
CA ALA A 273 -13.12 -4.17 6.08
C ALA A 273 -13.17 -3.92 4.57
N GLY A 274 -13.60 -2.73 4.15
CA GLY A 274 -13.63 -2.35 2.74
C GLY A 274 -12.24 -2.33 2.09
N ALA A 275 -11.22 -1.84 2.80
CA ALA A 275 -9.83 -1.82 2.34
C ALA A 275 -9.24 -3.24 2.19
N VAL A 276 -9.52 -4.14 3.14
CA VAL A 276 -9.10 -5.54 3.06
C VAL A 276 -9.73 -6.23 1.85
N LEU A 277 -11.03 -6.01 1.60
CA LEU A 277 -11.72 -6.56 0.44
C LEU A 277 -11.15 -6.03 -0.88
N LEU A 278 -10.81 -4.73 -0.96
CA LEU A 278 -10.18 -4.14 -2.14
C LEU A 278 -8.80 -4.74 -2.42
N LEU A 279 -7.99 -4.99 -1.39
CA LEU A 279 -6.70 -5.68 -1.57
C LEU A 279 -6.91 -7.13 -2.01
N ALA A 280 -7.80 -7.85 -1.35
CA ALA A 280 -8.12 -9.24 -1.70
C ALA A 280 -8.63 -9.38 -3.14
N ALA A 281 -9.38 -8.39 -3.65
CA ALA A 281 -9.85 -8.35 -5.03
C ALA A 281 -8.73 -8.27 -6.08
N THR A 282 -7.56 -7.73 -5.72
CA THR A 282 -6.46 -7.48 -6.68
C THR A 282 -5.92 -8.79 -7.27
N GLY A 283 -5.75 -9.83 -6.44
CA GLY A 283 -5.24 -11.12 -6.88
C GLY A 283 -6.11 -11.79 -7.95
N PRO A 284 -7.41 -12.04 -7.69
CA PRO A 284 -8.32 -12.61 -8.67
C PRO A 284 -8.47 -11.76 -9.94
N ILE A 285 -8.47 -10.43 -9.83
CA ILE A 285 -8.56 -9.55 -11.01
C ILE A 285 -7.31 -9.68 -11.88
N VAL A 286 -6.11 -9.58 -11.30
CA VAL A 286 -4.86 -9.67 -12.05
C VAL A 286 -4.67 -11.07 -12.63
N GLY A 287 -4.89 -12.11 -11.82
CA GLY A 287 -4.80 -13.51 -12.26
C GLY A 287 -5.82 -13.84 -13.36
N GLY A 288 -7.09 -13.45 -13.16
CA GLY A 288 -8.13 -13.63 -14.16
C GLY A 288 -7.85 -12.87 -15.45
N ALA A 289 -7.34 -11.64 -15.38
CA ALA A 289 -6.98 -10.86 -16.58
C ALA A 289 -5.78 -11.46 -17.32
N ALA A 290 -4.76 -11.94 -16.61
CA ALA A 290 -3.61 -12.60 -17.22
C ALA A 290 -4.00 -13.91 -17.90
N LEU A 291 -4.86 -14.71 -17.27
CA LEU A 291 -5.39 -15.94 -17.86
C LEU A 291 -6.28 -15.65 -19.07
N ALA A 292 -7.16 -14.66 -19.00
CA ALA A 292 -7.98 -14.24 -20.13
C ALA A 292 -7.13 -13.74 -21.31
N TRP A 293 -6.04 -13.00 -21.01
CA TRP A 293 -5.09 -12.57 -22.03
C TRP A 293 -4.36 -13.74 -22.68
N ALA A 294 -3.89 -14.71 -21.89
CA ALA A 294 -3.26 -15.92 -22.42
C ALA A 294 -4.23 -16.75 -23.27
N ASP A 295 -5.46 -16.95 -22.78
CA ASP A 295 -6.55 -17.65 -23.46
C ASP A 295 -6.90 -17.00 -24.82
N THR A 296 -6.93 -15.66 -24.89
CA THR A 296 -7.32 -14.93 -26.11
C THR A 296 -6.17 -14.67 -27.07
N SER A 297 -4.92 -14.64 -26.59
CA SER A 297 -3.76 -14.27 -27.42
C SER A 297 -2.92 -15.47 -27.87
N GLN A 298 -2.98 -16.60 -27.17
CA GLN A 298 -2.14 -17.77 -27.44
C GLN A 298 -2.90 -18.96 -28.04
N ARG A 299 -4.23 -18.88 -28.16
CA ARG A 299 -5.04 -19.97 -28.72
C ARG A 299 -5.37 -19.74 -30.18
N ASP A 300 -5.13 -20.77 -30.98
CA ASP A 300 -5.60 -20.88 -32.36
C ASP A 300 -6.63 -22.01 -32.44
N ASP A 301 -7.85 -21.69 -32.91
CA ASP A 301 -9.00 -22.63 -32.99
C ASP A 301 -9.36 -23.33 -31.66
N GLY A 302 -9.07 -22.69 -30.52
CA GLY A 302 -9.37 -23.22 -29.18
C GLY A 302 -8.30 -24.15 -28.60
N TYR A 303 -7.22 -24.41 -29.36
CA TYR A 303 -6.09 -25.22 -28.94
C TYR A 303 -4.96 -24.34 -28.38
N VAL A 304 -4.37 -24.78 -27.27
CA VAL A 304 -3.08 -24.30 -26.79
C VAL A 304 -2.02 -25.17 -27.46
N TRP A 305 -1.26 -24.59 -28.38
CA TRP A 305 -0.24 -25.29 -29.16
C TRP A 305 1.11 -25.28 -28.47
N SER A 306 1.84 -26.40 -28.56
CA SER A 306 3.28 -26.43 -28.35
C SER A 306 4.00 -25.62 -29.44
N VAL A 307 5.26 -25.31 -29.19
CA VAL A 307 6.14 -24.87 -30.28
C VAL A 307 6.28 -25.99 -31.32
N THR A 308 6.57 -25.61 -32.57
CA THR A 308 6.92 -26.57 -33.62
C THR A 308 8.38 -26.95 -33.44
N ASP A 309 8.63 -28.24 -33.27
CA ASP A 309 9.99 -28.78 -33.15
C ASP A 309 10.30 -29.74 -34.29
N ASP A 310 11.58 -29.73 -34.69
CA ASP A 310 12.18 -30.65 -35.66
C ASP A 310 12.60 -31.92 -34.91
N LEU A 311 11.91 -33.02 -35.21
CA LEU A 311 12.13 -34.32 -34.57
C LEU A 311 12.69 -35.30 -35.60
N SER A 312 13.89 -35.81 -35.34
CA SER A 312 14.54 -36.80 -36.18
C SER A 312 15.02 -38.02 -35.41
N THR A 313 14.91 -39.20 -36.03
CA THR A 313 15.43 -40.47 -35.52
C THR A 313 15.95 -41.33 -36.66
N ALA A 314 17.00 -42.09 -36.38
CA ALA A 314 17.50 -43.13 -37.29
C ALA A 314 16.59 -44.38 -37.29
N GLY A 315 15.70 -44.50 -36.31
CA GLY A 315 14.71 -45.57 -36.19
C GLY A 315 13.60 -45.49 -37.24
N SER A 316 12.68 -46.45 -37.20
CA SER A 316 11.50 -46.54 -38.07
C SER A 316 10.28 -45.80 -37.53
N ALA A 317 10.29 -45.36 -36.27
CA ALA A 317 9.21 -44.62 -35.64
C ALA A 317 9.73 -43.60 -34.61
N LEU A 318 8.95 -42.54 -34.38
CA LEU A 318 9.03 -41.62 -33.26
C LEU A 318 7.85 -41.89 -32.33
N THR A 319 8.10 -41.86 -31.03
CA THR A 319 7.12 -42.15 -29.98
C THR A 319 7.12 -41.07 -28.93
N VAL A 320 5.93 -40.69 -28.48
CA VAL A 320 5.74 -39.86 -27.27
C VAL A 320 5.04 -40.76 -26.27
N ASP A 321 5.76 -41.13 -25.20
CA ASP A 321 5.28 -42.04 -24.17
C ASP A 321 4.88 -41.32 -22.88
N ASP A 322 4.20 -42.04 -21.99
CA ASP A 322 3.83 -41.63 -20.63
C ASP A 322 2.96 -40.36 -20.55
N ILE A 323 2.02 -40.18 -21.49
CA ILE A 323 0.92 -39.21 -21.28
C ILE A 323 -0.04 -39.83 -20.25
N THR A 324 0.36 -39.72 -18.98
CA THR A 324 -0.38 -40.23 -17.84
C THR A 324 -1.52 -39.28 -17.53
N LEU A 325 -2.74 -39.63 -17.94
CA LEU A 325 -3.95 -38.95 -17.52
C LEU A 325 -4.48 -39.64 -16.25
N ASP A 326 -3.72 -39.53 -15.15
CA ASP A 326 -4.13 -40.03 -13.84
C ASP A 326 -4.87 -38.93 -13.08
N THR A 327 -6.18 -39.05 -13.03
CA THR A 327 -7.00 -38.29 -12.11
C THR A 327 -7.06 -39.01 -10.78
N ALA A 328 -6.75 -38.29 -9.70
CA ALA A 328 -6.86 -38.77 -8.33
C ALA A 328 -8.34 -38.98 -7.89
N GLY A 329 -9.11 -39.79 -8.64
CA GLY A 329 -10.43 -40.30 -8.28
C GLY A 329 -11.63 -39.41 -8.65
N ASP A 330 -11.47 -38.43 -9.53
CA ASP A 330 -12.51 -37.45 -9.86
C ASP A 330 -12.69 -37.32 -11.39
N GLU A 331 -13.50 -38.23 -11.97
CA GLU A 331 -13.80 -38.32 -13.43
C GLU A 331 -14.30 -36.97 -14.04
N TRP A 332 -14.87 -36.07 -13.24
CA TRP A 332 -15.33 -34.74 -13.69
C TRP A 332 -14.20 -33.77 -14.04
N VAL A 333 -12.95 -34.06 -13.67
CA VAL A 333 -11.80 -33.18 -13.93
C VAL A 333 -11.28 -33.33 -15.36
N VAL A 334 -11.32 -34.52 -15.98
CA VAL A 334 -10.80 -34.70 -17.35
C VAL A 334 -11.74 -34.10 -18.38
N ASP A 335 -13.03 -34.47 -18.33
CA ASP A 335 -14.05 -33.97 -19.27
C ASP A 335 -14.21 -32.44 -19.24
N GLU A 336 -13.99 -31.80 -18.08
CA GLU A 336 -14.14 -30.35 -17.93
C GLU A 336 -12.82 -29.59 -18.16
N PHE A 337 -11.65 -30.15 -17.79
CA PHE A 337 -10.36 -29.43 -17.89
C PHE A 337 -9.56 -29.69 -19.17
N ILE A 338 -9.58 -30.88 -19.79
CA ILE A 338 -8.84 -31.16 -21.03
C ILE A 338 -9.81 -31.75 -22.06
N GLY A 339 -10.03 -31.03 -23.16
CA GLY A 339 -10.90 -31.50 -24.23
C GLY A 339 -10.11 -32.26 -25.30
N ASP A 340 -10.36 -31.93 -26.56
CA ASP A 340 -9.67 -32.55 -27.70
C ASP A 340 -8.17 -32.28 -27.71
N VAL A 341 -7.42 -33.30 -28.10
CA VAL A 341 -6.00 -33.22 -28.44
C VAL A 341 -5.88 -33.29 -29.97
N ARG A 342 -5.01 -32.44 -30.52
CA ARG A 342 -4.68 -32.40 -31.93
C ARG A 342 -3.18 -32.49 -32.10
N VAL A 343 -2.72 -33.42 -32.93
CA VAL A 343 -1.31 -33.56 -33.31
C VAL A 343 -1.18 -33.25 -34.79
N GLU A 344 -0.20 -32.41 -35.12
CA GLU A 344 0.16 -32.09 -36.49
C GLU A 344 1.61 -32.48 -36.73
N ALA A 345 1.85 -33.24 -37.79
CA ALA A 345 3.21 -33.58 -38.23
C ALA A 345 3.35 -33.37 -39.74
N THR A 346 4.50 -32.84 -40.15
CA THR A 346 4.86 -32.61 -41.55
C THR A 346 6.22 -33.25 -41.82
N ALA A 347 6.33 -34.08 -42.86
CA ALA A 347 7.62 -34.66 -43.23
C ALA A 347 8.54 -33.59 -43.80
N ALA A 348 9.83 -33.66 -43.47
CA ALA A 348 10.84 -32.79 -44.05
C ALA A 348 10.94 -32.96 -45.59
N ASP A 349 10.73 -34.19 -46.09
CA ASP A 349 10.57 -34.46 -47.52
C ASP A 349 9.08 -34.52 -47.92
N PRO A 350 8.58 -33.59 -48.76
CA PRO A 350 7.18 -33.54 -49.19
C PRO A 350 6.68 -34.80 -49.91
N GLY A 351 7.58 -35.62 -50.47
CA GLY A 351 7.25 -36.88 -51.13
C GLY A 351 7.01 -38.04 -50.15
N THR A 352 7.39 -37.88 -48.89
CA THR A 352 7.26 -38.92 -47.87
C THR A 352 5.85 -38.93 -47.29
N SER A 353 5.20 -40.10 -47.35
CA SER A 353 3.92 -40.31 -46.68
C SER A 353 4.17 -40.64 -45.21
N LEU A 354 3.50 -39.93 -44.30
CA LEU A 354 3.55 -40.15 -42.87
C LEU A 354 2.31 -40.88 -42.38
N PHE A 355 2.50 -41.70 -41.35
CA PHE A 355 1.45 -42.29 -40.54
C PHE A 355 1.55 -41.70 -39.13
N ILE A 356 0.41 -41.24 -38.60
CA ILE A 356 0.26 -40.83 -37.20
C ILE A 356 -0.82 -41.71 -36.58
N GLY A 357 -0.49 -42.40 -35.50
CA GLY A 357 -1.42 -43.28 -34.77
C GLY A 357 -1.39 -43.00 -33.28
N VAL A 358 -2.56 -43.10 -32.64
CA VAL A 358 -2.74 -43.02 -31.18
C VAL A 358 -3.28 -44.36 -30.70
N ALA A 359 -2.61 -44.95 -29.73
CA ALA A 359 -2.99 -46.21 -29.12
C ALA A 359 -2.82 -46.16 -27.59
N ARG A 360 -3.44 -47.11 -26.89
CA ARG A 360 -3.13 -47.37 -25.48
C ARG A 360 -1.65 -47.75 -25.39
N SER A 361 -0.93 -47.25 -24.37
CA SER A 361 0.51 -47.49 -24.26
C SER A 361 0.87 -48.98 -24.28
N ALA A 362 0.08 -49.83 -23.61
CA ALA A 362 0.29 -51.27 -23.62
C ALA A 362 0.15 -51.94 -25.01
N ASP A 363 -0.66 -51.37 -25.90
CA ASP A 363 -0.86 -51.87 -27.27
C ASP A 363 0.20 -51.32 -28.22
N ALA A 364 0.58 -50.05 -28.06
CA ALA A 364 1.71 -49.43 -28.75
C ALA A 364 3.03 -50.14 -28.43
N ASP A 365 3.30 -50.43 -27.16
CA ASP A 365 4.49 -51.17 -26.71
C ASP A 365 4.58 -52.56 -27.35
N ARG A 366 3.43 -53.24 -27.48
CA ARG A 366 3.35 -54.56 -28.11
C ARG A 366 3.62 -54.47 -29.61
N TYR A 367 3.12 -53.44 -30.27
CA TYR A 367 3.37 -53.19 -31.69
C TYR A 367 4.84 -52.82 -31.97
N LEU A 368 5.44 -52.01 -31.10
CA LEU A 368 6.82 -51.53 -31.22
C LEU A 368 7.86 -52.52 -30.69
N ALA A 369 7.43 -53.68 -30.18
CA ALA A 369 8.33 -54.70 -29.67
C ALA A 369 9.33 -55.18 -30.74
N GLY A 370 10.60 -54.78 -30.59
CA GLY A 370 11.68 -55.09 -31.54
C GLY A 370 11.81 -54.14 -32.72
N VAL A 371 11.01 -53.07 -32.77
CA VAL A 371 11.10 -51.99 -33.77
C VAL A 371 12.08 -50.92 -33.28
N GLY A 372 12.98 -50.47 -34.14
CA GLY A 372 13.87 -49.36 -33.80
C GLY A 372 13.09 -48.05 -33.80
N HIS A 373 13.12 -47.28 -32.70
CA HIS A 373 12.35 -46.03 -32.59
C HIS A 373 13.02 -45.02 -31.65
N GLY A 374 12.77 -43.74 -31.90
CA GLY A 374 13.13 -42.65 -31.00
C GLY A 374 11.99 -42.36 -30.02
N ARG A 375 12.32 -42.14 -28.75
CA ARG A 375 11.40 -41.68 -27.70
C ARG A 375 11.61 -40.20 -27.45
N VAL A 376 10.55 -39.43 -27.59
CA VAL A 376 10.48 -38.00 -27.28
C VAL A 376 10.12 -37.87 -25.81
N GLY A 377 10.88 -37.07 -25.07
CA GLY A 377 10.75 -36.92 -23.62
C GLY A 377 9.80 -35.79 -23.22
N GLU A 378 9.65 -35.58 -21.90
CA GLU A 378 8.91 -34.44 -21.35
C GLU A 378 9.44 -33.10 -21.90
N LEU A 379 8.53 -32.13 -22.05
CA LEU A 379 8.82 -30.77 -22.50
C LEU A 379 10.04 -30.19 -21.75
N GLY A 380 11.05 -29.77 -22.51
CA GLY A 380 12.22 -29.09 -21.97
C GLY A 380 11.85 -27.78 -21.26
N SER A 381 12.77 -27.22 -20.46
CA SER A 381 12.54 -25.93 -19.78
C SER A 381 12.37 -24.74 -20.73
N ASP A 382 12.70 -24.92 -22.00
CA ASP A 382 12.46 -24.03 -23.14
C ASP A 382 11.11 -24.27 -23.84
N GLY A 383 10.36 -25.29 -23.42
CA GLY A 383 9.08 -25.68 -24.00
C GLY A 383 9.18 -26.56 -25.25
N GLY A 384 10.38 -27.04 -25.60
CA GLY A 384 10.60 -27.88 -26.79
C GLY A 384 10.39 -29.38 -26.53
N LEU A 385 10.01 -30.11 -27.57
CA LEU A 385 9.98 -31.57 -27.67
C LEU A 385 11.30 -32.05 -28.27
N GLY A 386 12.04 -32.91 -27.55
CA GLY A 386 13.30 -33.47 -28.02
C GLY A 386 13.33 -35.00 -27.90
N VAL A 387 13.97 -35.67 -28.87
CA VAL A 387 14.26 -37.10 -28.78
C VAL A 387 15.30 -37.31 -27.68
N THR A 388 14.90 -38.01 -26.62
CA THR A 388 15.72 -38.23 -25.42
C THR A 388 16.40 -39.58 -25.43
N ASP A 389 15.72 -40.61 -25.94
CA ASP A 389 16.23 -41.97 -26.00
C ASP A 389 16.05 -42.57 -27.40
N GLU A 390 17.03 -43.33 -27.86
CA GLU A 390 16.95 -44.04 -29.14
C GLU A 390 17.06 -45.55 -28.91
N ILE A 391 15.99 -46.27 -29.28
CA ILE A 391 15.86 -47.71 -29.09
C ILE A 391 16.26 -48.40 -30.38
N SER A 392 17.25 -49.29 -30.29
CA SER A 392 17.72 -50.09 -31.43
C SER A 392 16.74 -51.22 -31.75
N GLY A 393 16.42 -51.41 -33.03
CA GLY A 393 15.54 -52.47 -33.50
C GLY A 393 15.42 -52.52 -35.02
N GLY A 394 14.57 -53.40 -35.52
CA GLY A 394 14.30 -53.58 -36.96
C GLY A 394 13.14 -52.73 -37.47
N ALA A 395 12.71 -53.01 -38.71
CA ALA A 395 11.48 -52.44 -39.26
C ALA A 395 10.23 -53.14 -38.64
N PRO A 396 9.07 -52.47 -38.61
CA PRO A 396 7.82 -53.05 -38.12
C PRO A 396 7.43 -54.33 -38.86
N ALA A 397 6.89 -55.32 -38.15
CA ALA A 397 6.50 -56.60 -38.71
C ALA A 397 5.18 -56.55 -39.51
N ALA A 398 4.30 -55.60 -39.19
CA ALA A 398 3.03 -55.36 -39.86
C ALA A 398 3.01 -53.96 -40.49
N LEU A 399 2.60 -53.85 -41.75
CA LEU A 399 2.41 -52.59 -42.45
C LEU A 399 1.09 -51.95 -41.99
N HIS A 400 1.16 -51.10 -40.96
CA HIS A 400 0.29 -49.98 -40.55
C HIS A 400 -1.25 -50.09 -40.63
N ARG A 401 -1.82 -51.25 -41.00
CA ARG A 401 -3.24 -51.42 -41.35
C ARG A 401 -4.03 -52.31 -40.40
N ASP A 402 -3.41 -52.81 -39.32
CA ASP A 402 -4.16 -53.60 -38.35
C ASP A 402 -5.11 -52.66 -37.57
N GLU A 403 -6.41 -52.82 -37.83
CA GLU A 403 -7.50 -51.98 -37.31
C GLU A 403 -7.66 -52.08 -35.78
N ASP A 404 -7.04 -53.08 -35.12
CA ASP A 404 -7.29 -53.40 -33.71
C ASP A 404 -6.31 -52.74 -32.72
N VAL A 405 -5.24 -52.07 -33.18
CA VAL A 405 -4.24 -51.42 -32.30
C VAL A 405 -4.53 -49.94 -32.09
N TRP A 406 -5.01 -49.25 -33.12
CA TRP A 406 -5.10 -47.78 -33.15
C TRP A 406 -6.50 -47.29 -32.81
N VAL A 407 -6.59 -46.40 -31.83
CA VAL A 407 -7.85 -45.73 -31.47
C VAL A 407 -8.15 -44.59 -32.45
N ALA A 408 -7.12 -43.91 -32.93
CA ALA A 408 -7.21 -42.90 -33.98
C ALA A 408 -5.95 -42.97 -34.86
N GLN A 409 -6.10 -42.81 -36.17
CA GLN A 409 -4.99 -42.83 -37.12
C GLN A 409 -5.25 -41.97 -38.35
N THR A 410 -4.18 -41.46 -38.97
CA THR A 410 -4.20 -40.78 -40.26
C THR A 410 -2.93 -41.10 -41.05
N GLU A 411 -3.05 -41.14 -42.38
CA GLU A 411 -1.94 -41.42 -43.28
C GLU A 411 -2.02 -40.51 -44.52
N GLY A 412 -0.88 -39.94 -44.93
CA GLY A 412 -0.80 -39.18 -46.18
C GLY A 412 0.50 -38.40 -46.35
N THR A 413 0.63 -37.76 -47.51
CA THR A 413 1.73 -36.83 -47.82
C THR A 413 1.37 -35.39 -47.41
N GLY A 414 2.38 -34.56 -47.15
CA GLY A 414 2.19 -33.20 -46.62
C GLY A 414 1.84 -33.19 -45.12
N THR A 415 1.31 -32.07 -44.62
CA THR A 415 0.93 -31.94 -43.21
C THR A 415 -0.25 -32.84 -42.88
N GLN A 416 -0.04 -33.76 -41.94
CA GLN A 416 -1.07 -34.66 -41.42
C GLN A 416 -1.56 -34.15 -40.07
N THR A 417 -2.89 -34.13 -39.89
CA THR A 417 -3.53 -33.68 -38.66
C THR A 417 -4.39 -34.81 -38.09
N LEU A 418 -4.07 -35.24 -36.87
CA LEU A 418 -4.85 -36.21 -36.12
C LEU A 418 -5.53 -35.52 -34.94
N GLN A 419 -6.85 -35.66 -34.81
CA GLN A 419 -7.61 -35.15 -33.67
C GLN A 419 -8.28 -36.32 -32.96
N TRP A 420 -8.14 -36.36 -31.64
CA TRP A 420 -8.84 -37.32 -30.79
C TRP A 420 -9.19 -36.72 -29.44
N THR A 421 -10.23 -37.26 -28.80
CA THR A 421 -10.59 -36.94 -27.43
C THR A 421 -10.05 -38.05 -26.53
N PRO A 422 -9.04 -37.78 -25.68
CA PRO A 422 -8.49 -38.80 -24.80
C PRO A 422 -9.51 -39.23 -23.75
N SER A 423 -9.45 -40.49 -23.33
CA SER A 423 -10.17 -41.01 -22.16
C SER A 423 -9.17 -41.44 -21.09
N ASP A 424 -9.61 -41.66 -19.86
CA ASP A 424 -8.72 -42.01 -18.75
C ASP A 424 -7.76 -43.18 -19.07
N GLY A 425 -6.50 -43.00 -18.67
CA GLY A 425 -5.40 -43.96 -18.77
C GLY A 425 -4.25 -43.53 -19.69
N ASP A 426 -3.34 -44.45 -19.97
CA ASP A 426 -2.06 -44.15 -20.63
C ASP A 426 -2.14 -44.25 -22.15
N TRP A 427 -1.61 -43.22 -22.81
CA TRP A 427 -1.63 -43.07 -24.26
C TRP A 427 -0.23 -42.88 -24.82
N THR A 428 0.03 -43.55 -25.94
CA THR A 428 1.25 -43.38 -26.74
C THR A 428 0.87 -42.89 -28.13
N VAL A 429 1.54 -41.83 -28.57
CA VAL A 429 1.44 -41.32 -29.95
C VAL A 429 2.63 -41.83 -30.75
N VAL A 430 2.36 -42.43 -31.90
CA VAL A 430 3.38 -42.98 -32.79
C VAL A 430 3.34 -42.25 -34.13
N VAL A 431 4.49 -41.73 -34.55
CA VAL A 431 4.70 -41.11 -35.86
C VAL A 431 5.73 -41.93 -36.61
N MET A 432 5.39 -42.37 -37.82
CA MET A 432 6.31 -43.18 -38.64
C MET A 432 6.09 -42.90 -40.12
N ARG A 433 7.03 -43.36 -40.95
CA ARG A 433 6.82 -43.35 -42.40
C ARG A 433 5.81 -44.43 -42.78
N ALA A 434 4.90 -44.12 -43.70
CA ALA A 434 3.86 -45.03 -44.14
C ALA A 434 4.38 -46.26 -44.92
N ASP A 435 5.65 -46.27 -45.33
CA ASP A 435 6.31 -47.45 -45.90
C ASP A 435 7.04 -48.31 -44.85
N GLY A 436 7.08 -47.85 -43.58
CA GLY A 436 7.68 -48.56 -42.44
C GLY A 436 9.21 -48.58 -42.47
N ALA A 437 9.84 -47.81 -43.35
CA ALA A 437 11.27 -47.80 -43.49
C ALA A 437 11.94 -46.80 -42.53
N ALA A 438 13.20 -47.07 -42.18
CA ALA A 438 13.97 -46.31 -41.20
C ALA A 438 14.26 -44.87 -41.65
N GLY A 439 14.55 -43.99 -40.69
CA GLY A 439 14.78 -42.56 -40.90
C GLY A 439 13.47 -41.79 -40.90
N VAL A 440 13.05 -41.29 -39.74
CA VAL A 440 11.87 -40.42 -39.60
C VAL A 440 12.38 -39.01 -39.28
N ASP A 441 11.96 -38.04 -40.08
CA ASP A 441 12.37 -36.63 -39.98
C ASP A 441 11.13 -35.76 -40.22
N VAL A 442 10.62 -35.15 -39.14
CA VAL A 442 9.32 -34.48 -39.11
C VAL A 442 9.33 -33.21 -38.26
N ASP A 443 8.66 -32.18 -38.77
CA ASP A 443 8.23 -31.04 -37.98
C ASP A 443 6.92 -31.41 -37.28
N ALA A 444 6.91 -31.46 -35.95
CA ALA A 444 5.73 -31.84 -35.17
C ALA A 444 5.33 -30.77 -34.16
N ARG A 445 4.02 -30.65 -33.94
CA ARG A 445 3.43 -29.86 -32.85
C ARG A 445 2.17 -30.52 -32.31
N ALA A 446 1.92 -30.33 -31.03
CA ALA A 446 0.73 -30.84 -30.36
C ALA A 446 -0.09 -29.68 -29.78
N GLY A 447 -1.41 -29.77 -29.89
CA GLY A 447 -2.35 -28.81 -29.36
C GLY A 447 -3.34 -29.50 -28.44
N VAL A 448 -3.66 -28.86 -27.31
CA VAL A 448 -4.70 -29.34 -26.39
C VAL A 448 -5.76 -28.26 -26.17
N THR A 449 -7.03 -28.64 -26.16
CA THR A 449 -8.09 -27.72 -25.73
C THR A 449 -8.24 -27.79 -24.21
N VAL A 450 -8.46 -26.64 -23.56
CA VAL A 450 -8.73 -26.57 -22.11
C VAL A 450 -10.06 -25.84 -21.91
N PRO A 451 -11.21 -26.57 -21.94
CA PRO A 451 -12.56 -26.00 -21.91
C PRO A 451 -12.90 -25.28 -20.60
N ALA A 452 -12.32 -25.72 -19.48
CA ALA A 452 -12.47 -25.05 -18.19
C ALA A 452 -11.82 -23.66 -18.14
N LEU A 453 -10.83 -23.35 -19.00
CA LEU A 453 -10.04 -22.12 -18.86
C LEU A 453 -10.90 -20.84 -18.89
N PRO A 454 -11.88 -20.69 -19.83
CA PRO A 454 -12.87 -19.61 -19.79
C PRO A 454 -13.63 -19.48 -18.48
N TRP A 455 -14.06 -20.60 -17.89
CA TRP A 455 -14.78 -20.61 -16.62
C TRP A 455 -13.90 -20.19 -15.45
N ILE A 456 -12.64 -20.65 -15.44
CA ILE A 456 -11.67 -20.30 -14.41
C ILE A 456 -11.40 -18.79 -14.42
N TRP A 457 -11.00 -18.24 -15.57
CA TRP A 457 -10.64 -16.82 -15.60
C TRP A 457 -11.86 -15.92 -15.41
N SER A 458 -13.02 -16.28 -15.97
CA SER A 458 -14.26 -15.50 -15.76
C SER A 458 -14.73 -15.56 -14.30
N GLY A 459 -14.65 -16.73 -13.66
CA GLY A 459 -14.94 -16.91 -12.24
C GLY A 459 -14.03 -16.05 -11.36
N LEU A 460 -12.72 -16.04 -11.61
CA LEU A 460 -11.76 -15.18 -10.92
C LEU A 460 -12.12 -13.69 -11.07
N LEU A 461 -12.45 -13.25 -12.29
CA LEU A 461 -12.83 -11.86 -12.55
C LEU A 461 -14.15 -11.48 -11.86
N VAL A 462 -15.16 -12.34 -11.86
CA VAL A 462 -16.45 -12.09 -11.20
C VAL A 462 -16.25 -11.98 -9.69
N VAL A 463 -15.54 -12.93 -9.07
CA VAL A 463 -15.23 -12.88 -7.63
C VAL A 463 -14.46 -11.61 -7.29
N GLY A 464 -13.42 -11.30 -8.06
CA GLY A 464 -12.64 -10.07 -7.92
C GLY A 464 -13.51 -8.81 -8.02
N ALA A 465 -14.39 -8.74 -9.02
CA ALA A 465 -15.30 -7.60 -9.21
C ALA A 465 -16.29 -7.44 -8.05
N VAL A 466 -16.88 -8.53 -7.55
CA VAL A 466 -17.80 -8.49 -6.40
C VAL A 466 -17.07 -7.99 -5.14
N LEU A 467 -15.89 -8.53 -4.85
CA LEU A 467 -15.06 -8.08 -3.72
C LEU A 467 -14.72 -6.60 -3.85
N ALA A 468 -14.33 -6.14 -5.04
CA ALA A 468 -14.02 -4.75 -5.31
C ALA A 468 -15.24 -3.83 -5.13
N LEU A 469 -16.41 -4.23 -5.63
CA LEU A 469 -17.65 -3.45 -5.52
C LEU A 469 -18.12 -3.33 -4.07
N VAL A 470 -18.13 -4.44 -3.32
CA VAL A 470 -18.50 -4.43 -1.90
C VAL A 470 -17.49 -3.62 -1.09
N GLY A 471 -16.19 -3.81 -1.33
CA GLY A 471 -15.14 -3.06 -0.65
C GLY A 471 -15.23 -1.55 -0.92
N ALA A 472 -15.41 -1.17 -2.18
CA ALA A 472 -15.60 0.23 -2.58
C ALA A 472 -16.88 0.84 -1.98
N LEU A 473 -17.98 0.09 -1.93
CA LEU A 473 -19.23 0.54 -1.33
C LEU A 473 -19.07 0.81 0.17
N LEU A 474 -18.42 -0.08 0.91
CA LEU A 474 -18.15 0.09 2.34
C LEU A 474 -17.33 1.36 2.62
N VAL A 475 -16.25 1.55 1.86
CA VAL A 475 -15.40 2.76 1.97
C VAL A 475 -16.20 4.01 1.60
N ALA A 476 -16.95 3.97 0.49
CA ALA A 476 -17.72 5.12 0.01
C ALA A 476 -18.82 5.54 1.01
N LEU A 477 -19.55 4.57 1.58
CA LEU A 477 -20.57 4.84 2.60
C LEU A 477 -19.95 5.45 3.86
N ALA A 478 -18.87 4.85 4.39
CA ALA A 478 -18.20 5.35 5.58
C ALA A 478 -17.66 6.78 5.38
N VAL A 479 -17.10 7.07 4.20
CA VAL A 479 -16.58 8.40 3.85
C VAL A 479 -17.71 9.41 3.59
N ARG A 480 -18.81 9.02 2.95
CA ARG A 480 -19.97 9.89 2.68
C ARG A 480 -20.65 10.30 3.98
N GLU A 481 -20.89 9.35 4.87
CA GLU A 481 -21.50 9.60 6.18
C GLU A 481 -20.64 10.54 7.04
N ALA A 482 -19.32 10.42 6.95
CA ALA A 482 -18.37 11.32 7.62
C ALA A 482 -18.42 12.77 7.08
N ARG A 483 -18.94 12.98 5.86
CA ARG A 483 -19.19 14.32 5.30
C ARG A 483 -20.55 14.90 5.71
N SER A 484 -21.53 14.06 6.05
CA SER A 484 -22.94 14.42 6.24
C SER A 484 -23.40 14.45 7.72
N GLY A 485 -22.58 14.95 8.64
CA GLY A 485 -23.00 15.15 10.04
C GLY A 485 -24.12 16.21 10.16
N PRO A 486 -25.01 16.13 11.17
CA PRO A 486 -26.11 17.07 11.33
C PRO A 486 -25.59 18.50 11.40
N ALA A 487 -26.32 19.42 10.76
CA ALA A 487 -26.04 20.85 10.84
C ALA A 487 -25.82 21.22 12.32
N GLY A 488 -24.69 21.85 12.62
CA GLY A 488 -24.43 22.37 13.96
C GLY A 488 -25.61 23.25 14.41
N PRO A 489 -25.81 23.43 15.73
CA PRO A 489 -26.93 24.23 16.22
C PRO A 489 -26.96 25.57 15.49
N VAL A 490 -28.08 25.84 14.82
CA VAL A 490 -28.35 27.12 14.18
C VAL A 490 -28.22 28.16 15.28
N TYR A 491 -27.15 28.94 15.26
CA TYR A 491 -27.09 30.14 16.08
C TYR A 491 -28.22 31.05 15.61
N GLN A 492 -29.26 31.20 16.45
CA GLN A 492 -30.18 32.32 16.37
C GLN A 492 -29.32 33.59 16.27
N PRO A 493 -29.45 34.40 15.21
CA PRO A 493 -28.81 35.70 15.16
C PRO A 493 -29.23 36.44 16.43
N TYR A 494 -28.24 36.84 17.23
CA TYR A 494 -28.45 37.60 18.46
C TYR A 494 -29.40 38.77 18.12
N GLY A 495 -30.59 38.78 18.71
CA GLY A 495 -31.44 39.96 18.68
C GLY A 495 -30.66 41.15 19.24
N PRO A 496 -30.87 42.39 18.75
CA PRO A 496 -30.18 43.55 19.27
C PRO A 496 -30.34 43.62 20.80
N PRO A 497 -29.29 44.03 21.54
CA PRO A 497 -29.31 44.02 22.99
C PRO A 497 -30.49 44.83 23.54
N PRO A 498 -31.12 44.41 24.65
CA PRO A 498 -32.18 45.20 25.27
C PRO A 498 -31.61 46.56 25.67
N ALA A 499 -32.37 47.61 25.39
CA ALA A 499 -32.01 48.98 25.75
C ALA A 499 -31.71 49.06 27.26
N PRO A 500 -30.68 49.83 27.68
CA PRO A 500 -30.33 49.94 29.08
C PRO A 500 -31.52 50.45 29.90
N ALA A 501 -31.81 49.75 30.99
CA ALA A 501 -32.85 50.15 31.95
C ALA A 501 -32.54 51.57 32.45
N ALA A 502 -33.53 52.45 32.39
CA ALA A 502 -33.43 53.82 32.86
C ALA A 502 -33.09 53.83 34.37
N GLY A 503 -31.89 54.32 34.71
CA GLY A 503 -31.57 54.76 36.06
C GLY A 503 -32.29 56.07 36.41
N PRO A 504 -32.40 56.43 37.71
CA PRO A 504 -33.25 57.52 38.16
C PRO A 504 -32.80 58.88 37.60
N SER A 505 -33.79 59.65 37.13
CA SER A 505 -33.65 60.95 36.48
C SER A 505 -32.75 61.90 37.28
N ALA A 506 -31.65 62.36 36.67
CA ALA A 506 -30.86 63.47 37.17
C ALA A 506 -31.70 64.77 37.12
N ALA A 507 -31.67 65.53 38.21
CA ALA A 507 -32.33 66.82 38.32
C ALA A 507 -31.70 67.87 37.37
N PRO A 508 -32.47 68.84 36.85
CA PRO A 508 -31.95 69.85 35.93
C PRO A 508 -31.00 70.84 36.63
N PRO A 509 -30.00 71.39 35.91
CA PRO A 509 -29.02 72.30 36.51
C PRO A 509 -29.62 73.67 36.84
N ALA A 510 -29.18 74.26 37.95
CA ALA A 510 -29.55 75.59 38.42
C ALA A 510 -28.96 76.71 37.52
N PRO A 511 -29.63 77.88 37.41
CA PRO A 511 -29.18 78.98 36.56
C PRO A 511 -27.92 79.69 37.10
N PRO A 512 -27.08 80.27 36.24
CA PRO A 512 -25.84 80.93 36.66
C PRO A 512 -26.10 82.28 37.35
N ALA A 513 -25.30 82.56 38.39
CA ALA A 513 -25.34 83.81 39.16
C ALA A 513 -24.78 85.02 38.37
N PRO A 514 -25.26 86.25 38.66
CA PRO A 514 -24.86 87.46 37.93
C PRO A 514 -23.45 87.95 38.29
N ARG A 515 -22.73 88.47 37.29
CA ARG A 515 -21.39 89.10 37.43
C ARG A 515 -21.45 90.41 38.21
N PRO A 516 -20.46 90.71 39.07
CA PRO A 516 -20.24 92.07 39.58
C PRO A 516 -19.52 92.96 38.54
N ALA A 517 -19.85 94.25 38.58
CA ALA A 517 -19.35 95.33 37.71
C ALA A 517 -17.93 95.82 38.11
N PRO A 518 -17.21 96.53 37.21
CA PRO A 518 -15.80 96.85 37.38
C PRO A 518 -15.56 98.25 37.97
N ALA A 519 -14.50 98.39 38.77
CA ALA A 519 -13.79 99.63 39.11
C ALA A 519 -12.40 99.18 39.63
N ASP A 520 -11.28 99.85 39.45
CA ASP A 520 -10.87 101.01 38.69
C ASP A 520 -9.34 100.90 38.57
N ALA A 521 -8.77 101.40 37.48
CA ALA A 521 -7.32 101.46 37.28
C ALA A 521 -6.66 102.53 38.18
N PRO A 522 -5.33 102.43 38.35
CA PRO A 522 -4.54 103.60 37.99
C PRO A 522 -3.32 103.28 37.12
N GLN A 523 -2.96 104.28 36.31
CA GLN A 523 -1.91 104.29 35.31
C GLN A 523 -0.51 104.68 35.86
N ALA A 524 0.49 104.19 35.12
CA ALA A 524 1.70 104.89 34.63
C ALA A 524 2.89 105.21 35.55
N GLY A 525 4.09 104.96 34.98
CA GLY A 525 5.40 105.44 35.42
C GLY A 525 6.53 104.54 34.89
N THR A 526 6.86 104.61 33.59
CA THR A 526 8.03 105.33 33.00
C THR A 526 9.36 104.59 32.99
N THR A 527 9.83 104.28 31.77
CA THR A 527 11.20 103.96 31.37
C THR A 527 12.08 105.23 31.33
N PRO A 528 13.40 105.09 31.53
CA PRO A 528 14.39 105.58 30.56
C PRO A 528 15.41 104.45 30.24
N GLY A 529 16.09 104.37 29.11
CA GLY A 529 16.83 105.43 28.41
C GLY A 529 18.34 105.17 28.57
N THR A 530 18.93 104.64 27.50
CA THR A 530 20.34 104.52 27.03
C THR A 530 21.46 105.34 27.70
N GLU A 531 22.61 104.69 27.96
CA GLU A 531 24.04 105.12 27.82
C GLU A 531 24.89 103.84 28.11
N ARG A 532 25.97 103.42 27.44
CA ARG A 532 26.89 103.93 26.42
C ARG A 532 27.52 102.76 25.68
#